data_AF-A0A973D3P4-F1
#
_entry.id   AF-A0A973D3P4-F1
#
_cell.length_a   1.000
_cell.length_b   1.000
_cell.length_c   1.000
_cell.angle_alpha   90.00
_cell.angle_beta   90.00
_cell.angle_gamma   90.00
#
_symmetry.space_group_name_H-M   'P 1'
#
loop_
_entity.id
_entity.type
_entity.pdbx_description
1 polymer ?
#
loop_
_entity_poly.entity_id
_entity_poly.type
_entity_poly.pdbx_seq_one_letter_code
_entity_poly.pdbx_strand_id
1 'polypeptide(L)'
;VALVDGRSFKAEVLGEDADLDIAILKIKADDLTEVKITDSNKLEVGDFVVAIGNPFGLGQTVTTGVVSALGRTGLGIEGYENFIQTDASINPGNSGGALVNLAGELVGINTAIIAPSGGNVGIGFAIPSNMASASMTQILQHGEVKRGQIGISIQDITPDLRKAFEFENGQGGVLVADVMEGSSAQEAGLKPGDVIIAIDGSNIQSTGQLRSQIAMKGIGEKVIIMVLREGDRKTMKVKVAKPQSFANIDHTLHELLKGVQFDKDPKGQGVMVANIAASSSAAYSGLRSGDVIVAVNKRRVHDLDSLENALSRNKSSVLLQVNRHGSSLFMVLR
;
A
#
# COMPACT_ATOMS: atom_id res chain seq x y z
N VAL A 1 14.43 13.87 20.89
CA VAL A 1 15.30 12.73 20.51
C VAL A 1 16.37 12.59 21.56
N ALA A 2 16.53 11.40 22.14
CA ALA A 2 17.59 11.08 23.08
C ALA A 2 18.56 10.10 22.44
N LEU A 3 19.87 10.34 22.60
CA LEU A 3 20.93 9.50 22.06
C LEU A 3 21.44 8.52 23.12
N VAL A 4 22.17 7.49 22.68
CA VAL A 4 22.74 6.45 23.54
C VAL A 4 23.84 6.96 24.48
N ASP A 5 24.46 8.08 24.15
CA ASP A 5 25.46 8.77 24.98
C ASP A 5 24.84 9.69 26.05
N GLY A 6 23.51 9.69 26.17
CA GLY A 6 22.74 10.49 27.13
C GLY A 6 22.40 11.90 26.66
N ARG A 7 22.93 12.37 25.52
CA ARG A 7 22.56 13.69 24.96
C ARG A 7 21.09 13.69 24.54
N SER A 8 20.43 14.83 24.70
CA SER A 8 19.02 15.03 24.36
C SER A 8 18.82 16.30 23.55
N PHE A 9 18.03 16.18 22.48
CA PHE A 9 17.79 17.27 21.52
C PHE A 9 16.30 17.44 21.23
N LYS A 10 15.90 18.70 21.04
CA LYS A 10 14.61 19.03 20.44
C LYS A 10 14.67 18.71 18.95
N ALA A 11 13.66 18.00 18.45
CA ALA A 11 13.51 17.70 17.04
C ALA A 11 12.45 18.59 16.39
N GLU A 12 12.65 18.88 15.11
CA GLU A 12 11.71 19.54 14.22
C GLU A 12 11.23 18.52 13.18
N VAL A 13 9.94 18.49 12.90
CA VAL A 13 9.38 17.63 11.84
C VAL A 13 9.64 18.29 10.49
N LEU A 14 10.36 17.62 9.60
CA LEU A 14 10.59 18.11 8.24
C LEU A 14 9.47 17.71 7.28
N GLY A 15 8.82 16.57 7.54
CA GLY A 15 7.68 16.09 6.78
C GLY A 15 7.34 14.65 7.14
N GLU A 16 6.19 14.21 6.65
CA GLU A 16 5.58 12.92 6.98
C GLU A 16 5.02 12.27 5.70
N ASP A 17 5.03 10.95 5.68
CA ASP A 17 4.42 10.09 4.67
C ASP A 17 3.45 9.15 5.39
N ALA A 18 2.24 9.65 5.63
CA ALA A 18 1.22 8.96 6.41
C ALA A 18 0.77 7.64 5.77
N ASP A 19 0.86 7.49 4.44
CA ASP A 19 0.45 6.24 3.78
C ASP A 19 1.46 5.10 3.98
N LEU A 20 2.71 5.43 4.35
CA LEU A 20 3.77 4.47 4.65
C LEU A 20 4.17 4.42 6.13
N ASP A 21 3.61 5.28 6.98
CA ASP A 21 4.02 5.46 8.38
C ASP A 21 5.52 5.83 8.53
N ILE A 22 5.96 6.85 7.77
CA ILE A 22 7.32 7.39 7.86
C ILE A 22 7.28 8.89 8.19
N ALA A 23 8.14 9.32 9.12
CA ALA A 23 8.37 10.73 9.43
C ALA A 23 9.86 11.05 9.42
N ILE A 24 10.22 12.23 8.89
CA ILE A 24 11.60 12.72 8.88
C ILE A 24 11.74 13.84 9.89
N LEU A 25 12.64 13.64 10.85
CA LEU A 25 12.92 14.59 11.92
C LEU A 25 14.31 15.19 11.75
N LYS A 26 14.44 16.48 12.07
CA LYS A 26 15.71 17.20 12.13
C LYS A 26 16.07 17.53 13.57
N ILE A 27 17.31 17.25 13.93
CA ILE A 27 17.91 17.73 15.18
C ILE A 27 19.09 18.65 14.85
N LYS A 28 19.38 19.59 15.75
CA LYS A 28 20.59 20.41 15.70
C LYS A 28 21.60 19.80 16.68
N ALA A 29 22.51 18.98 16.16
CA ALA A 29 23.51 18.27 16.94
C ALA A 29 24.76 18.02 16.07
N ASP A 30 25.93 18.01 16.72
CA ASP A 30 27.21 17.63 16.12
C ASP A 30 27.64 16.25 16.63
N ASP A 31 28.69 15.67 16.04
CA ASP A 31 29.25 14.36 16.42
C ASP A 31 28.18 13.24 16.46
N LEU A 32 27.47 13.09 15.35
CA LEU A 32 26.49 12.02 15.15
C LEU A 32 27.11 10.87 14.34
N THR A 33 26.67 9.65 14.64
CA THR A 33 26.99 8.45 13.84
C THR A 33 25.75 8.06 13.05
N GLU A 34 25.89 7.93 11.73
CA GLU A 34 24.82 7.46 10.86
C GLU A 34 24.87 5.95 10.64
N VAL A 35 23.71 5.34 10.40
CA VAL A 35 23.61 3.95 9.96
C VAL A 35 23.77 3.89 8.44
N LYS A 36 24.53 2.90 7.95
CA LYS A 36 24.61 2.66 6.52
C LYS A 36 23.29 2.05 6.03
N ILE A 37 22.65 2.68 5.07
CA ILE A 37 21.45 2.13 4.42
C ILE A 37 21.88 1.17 3.31
N THR A 38 21.27 -0.01 3.26
CA THR A 38 21.51 -1.01 2.20
C THR A 38 20.26 -1.27 1.38
N ASP A 39 20.44 -1.94 0.25
CA ASP A 39 19.37 -2.29 -0.68
C ASP A 39 18.54 -3.45 -0.13
N SER A 40 17.33 -3.15 0.36
CA SER A 40 16.43 -4.16 0.93
C SER A 40 15.95 -5.21 -0.08
N ASN A 41 16.08 -4.97 -1.40
CA ASN A 41 15.69 -5.96 -2.40
C ASN A 41 16.65 -7.17 -2.45
N LYS A 42 17.81 -7.06 -1.80
CA LYS A 42 18.79 -8.15 -1.68
C LYS A 42 18.51 -9.09 -0.51
N LEU A 43 17.54 -8.75 0.35
CA LEU A 43 17.16 -9.64 1.45
C LEU A 43 16.56 -10.93 0.91
N GLU A 44 16.88 -12.02 1.59
CA GLU A 44 16.26 -13.32 1.38
C GLU A 44 15.57 -13.80 2.67
N VAL A 45 14.54 -14.63 2.51
CA VAL A 45 13.90 -15.29 3.65
C VAL A 45 14.91 -16.23 4.30
N GLY A 46 15.10 -16.10 5.61
CA GLY A 46 16.11 -16.81 6.38
C GLY A 46 17.34 -15.98 6.72
N ASP A 47 17.53 -14.80 6.12
CA ASP A 47 18.60 -13.88 6.51
C ASP A 47 18.45 -13.47 7.98
N PHE A 48 19.55 -13.49 8.73
CA PHE A 48 19.56 -13.00 10.10
C PHE A 48 19.41 -11.48 10.14
N VAL A 49 18.56 -11.03 11.05
CA VAL A 49 18.30 -9.61 11.31
C VAL A 49 18.31 -9.29 12.79
N VAL A 50 18.61 -8.04 13.09
CA VAL A 50 18.66 -7.49 14.44
C VAL A 50 17.73 -6.29 14.51
N ALA A 51 16.77 -6.32 15.43
CA ALA A 51 15.89 -5.20 15.71
C ALA A 51 16.44 -4.39 16.89
N ILE A 52 16.49 -3.07 16.72
CA ILE A 52 17.01 -2.13 17.71
C ILE A 52 15.95 -1.04 17.94
N GLY A 53 15.54 -0.86 19.20
CA GLY A 53 14.53 0.13 19.56
C GLY A 53 14.47 0.37 21.06
N ASN A 54 13.39 0.99 21.54
CA ASN A 54 13.19 1.30 22.96
C ASN A 54 11.86 0.69 23.47
N PRO A 55 11.76 -0.65 23.56
CA PRO A 55 10.56 -1.32 23.99
C PRO A 55 10.14 -0.86 25.39
N PHE A 56 8.87 -0.48 25.52
CA PHE A 56 8.25 -0.02 26.77
C PHE A 56 8.98 1.13 27.48
N GLY A 57 9.89 1.85 26.78
CA GLY A 57 10.67 2.93 27.36
C GLY A 57 11.81 2.48 28.28
N LEU A 58 12.20 1.21 28.27
CA LEU A 58 13.23 0.65 29.16
C LEU A 58 14.66 1.07 28.83
N GLY A 59 14.88 1.62 27.64
CA GLY A 59 16.18 1.94 27.06
C GLY A 59 16.42 1.21 25.75
N GLN A 60 17.53 1.54 25.08
CA GLN A 60 17.89 0.89 23.83
C GLN A 60 18.07 -0.62 24.05
N THR A 61 17.25 -1.40 23.34
CA THR A 61 17.20 -2.85 23.44
C THR A 61 17.45 -3.44 22.06
N VAL A 62 18.20 -4.55 22.06
CA VAL A 62 18.55 -5.30 20.86
C VAL A 62 17.91 -6.67 20.94
N THR A 63 17.21 -7.07 19.87
CA THR A 63 16.63 -8.41 19.73
C THR A 63 17.03 -8.97 18.37
N THR A 64 17.12 -10.30 18.26
CA THR A 64 17.60 -10.97 17.04
C THR A 64 16.54 -11.93 16.53
N GLY A 65 16.52 -12.11 15.21
CA GLY A 65 15.67 -13.09 14.54
C GLY A 65 16.13 -13.28 13.10
N VAL A 66 15.22 -13.72 12.26
CA VAL A 66 15.41 -13.88 10.82
C VAL A 66 14.34 -13.12 10.04
N VAL A 67 14.59 -12.90 8.76
CA VAL A 67 13.55 -12.53 7.80
C VAL A 67 12.63 -13.73 7.63
N SER A 68 11.41 -13.66 8.17
CA SER A 68 10.42 -14.73 8.10
C SER A 68 9.66 -14.73 6.76
N ALA A 69 9.48 -13.56 6.16
CA ALA A 69 8.85 -13.38 4.85
C ALA A 69 9.17 -12.00 4.28
N LEU A 70 9.04 -11.86 2.96
CA LEU A 70 9.19 -10.59 2.26
C LEU A 70 7.91 -10.24 1.52
N GLY A 71 7.71 -8.94 1.32
CA GLY A 71 6.62 -8.38 0.55
C GLY A 71 5.23 -8.73 1.07
N ARG A 72 5.06 -8.66 2.41
CA ARG A 72 3.75 -8.82 3.04
C ARG A 72 2.86 -7.61 2.75
N THR A 73 1.66 -7.91 2.27
CA THR A 73 0.63 -6.93 1.88
C THR A 73 -0.75 -7.42 2.29
N GLY A 74 -1.75 -6.54 2.27
CA GLY A 74 -3.14 -6.87 2.57
C GLY A 74 -3.41 -7.06 4.07
N LEU A 75 -2.54 -6.54 4.93
CA LEU A 75 -2.72 -6.56 6.38
C LEU A 75 -3.73 -5.48 6.82
N GLY A 76 -3.86 -4.41 6.03
CA GLY A 76 -4.75 -3.29 6.33
C GLY A 76 -4.25 -2.46 7.51
N ILE A 77 -2.94 -2.49 7.74
CA ILE A 77 -2.24 -1.69 8.76
C ILE A 77 -1.98 -0.30 8.15
N GLU A 78 -1.43 -0.26 6.93
CA GLU A 78 -1.03 0.98 6.25
C GLU A 78 -1.61 1.10 4.82
N GLY A 79 -1.51 2.30 4.23
CA GLY A 79 -1.99 2.57 2.88
C GLY A 79 -1.19 1.85 1.79
N TYR A 80 0.13 1.89 1.89
CA TYR A 80 1.05 1.10 1.06
C TYR A 80 1.76 0.06 1.92
N GLU A 81 1.64 -1.19 1.52
CA GLU A 81 2.24 -2.30 2.25
C GLU A 81 3.16 -3.08 1.32
N ASN A 82 4.32 -3.44 1.84
CA ASN A 82 5.29 -4.37 1.24
C ASN A 82 6.31 -4.75 2.33
N PHE A 83 5.79 -5.17 3.50
CA PHE A 83 6.59 -5.30 4.71
C PHE A 83 7.59 -6.46 4.62
N ILE A 84 8.73 -6.26 5.28
CA ILE A 84 9.60 -7.34 5.75
C ILE A 84 8.94 -7.91 7.01
N GLN A 85 8.71 -9.21 7.04
CA GLN A 85 8.28 -9.91 8.25
C GLN A 85 9.50 -10.49 8.96
N THR A 86 9.54 -10.38 10.28
CA THR A 86 10.58 -10.97 11.12
C THR A 86 10.00 -11.57 12.40
N ASP A 87 10.69 -12.58 12.94
CA ASP A 87 10.44 -13.16 14.26
C ASP A 87 11.31 -12.52 15.36
N ALA A 88 12.18 -11.57 15.00
CA ALA A 88 12.86 -10.73 15.97
C ALA A 88 11.81 -10.07 16.89
N SER A 89 12.07 -10.07 18.19
CA SER A 89 11.11 -9.56 19.17
C SER A 89 10.92 -8.05 19.04
N ILE A 90 9.82 -7.65 18.41
CA ILE A 90 9.35 -6.26 18.29
C ILE A 90 8.15 -6.10 19.22
N ASN A 91 8.21 -5.11 20.10
CA ASN A 91 7.17 -4.77 21.08
C ASN A 91 6.86 -3.25 21.03
N PRO A 92 5.75 -2.78 21.63
CA PRO A 92 5.45 -1.36 21.74
C PRO A 92 6.66 -0.53 22.19
N GLY A 93 6.98 0.53 21.45
CA GLY A 93 8.19 1.35 21.65
C GLY A 93 9.37 1.00 20.72
N ASN A 94 9.28 -0.08 19.93
CA ASN A 94 10.23 -0.34 18.84
C ASN A 94 9.88 0.37 17.52
N SER A 95 8.66 0.90 17.37
CA SER A 95 8.24 1.61 16.15
C SER A 95 9.18 2.78 15.86
N GLY A 96 9.59 2.92 14.60
CA GLY A 96 10.64 3.86 14.17
C GLY A 96 12.07 3.40 14.46
N GLY A 97 12.25 2.28 15.16
CA GLY A 97 13.55 1.64 15.41
C GLY A 97 14.10 0.93 14.18
N ALA A 98 15.39 0.59 14.22
CA ALA A 98 16.08 -0.02 13.09
C ALA A 98 15.89 -1.54 13.04
N LEU A 99 15.75 -2.07 11.83
CA LEU A 99 16.00 -3.47 11.51
C LEU A 99 17.28 -3.51 10.65
N VAL A 100 18.31 -4.21 11.11
CA VAL A 100 19.63 -4.27 10.45
C VAL A 100 20.04 -5.70 10.13
N ASN A 101 20.85 -5.88 9.09
CA ASN A 101 21.51 -7.16 8.82
C ASN A 101 22.72 -7.37 9.77
N LEU A 102 23.38 -8.53 9.68
CA LEU A 102 24.57 -8.84 10.49
C LEU A 102 25.79 -7.94 10.22
N ALA A 103 25.80 -7.20 9.10
CA ALA A 103 26.82 -6.19 8.82
C ALA A 103 26.49 -4.82 9.46
N GLY A 104 25.37 -4.71 10.19
CA GLY A 104 24.90 -3.47 10.80
C GLY A 104 24.30 -2.47 9.80
N GLU A 105 23.95 -2.92 8.60
CA GLU A 105 23.34 -2.08 7.57
C GLU A 105 21.81 -2.11 7.72
N LEU A 106 21.18 -0.94 7.60
CA LEU A 106 19.74 -0.76 7.72
C LEU A 106 19.01 -1.42 6.55
N VAL A 107 18.18 -2.41 6.86
CA VAL A 107 17.34 -3.13 5.89
C VAL A 107 15.86 -2.78 6.02
N GLY A 108 15.45 -2.23 7.16
CA GLY A 108 14.09 -1.73 7.35
C GLY A 108 13.88 -0.91 8.62
N ILE A 109 12.69 -0.34 8.77
CA ILE A 109 12.23 0.41 9.93
C ILE A 109 11.10 -0.37 10.59
N ASN A 110 11.24 -0.70 11.88
CA ASN A 110 10.22 -1.45 12.61
C ASN A 110 8.94 -0.61 12.72
N THR A 111 7.79 -1.20 12.42
CA THR A 111 6.52 -0.46 12.31
C THR A 111 5.44 -1.08 13.19
N ALA A 112 5.10 -2.34 12.92
CA ALA A 112 3.92 -2.97 13.48
C ALA A 112 4.18 -4.43 13.89
N ILE A 113 3.24 -5.00 14.64
CA ILE A 113 3.22 -6.40 15.05
C ILE A 113 1.80 -6.97 14.94
N ILE A 114 1.70 -8.28 14.72
CA ILE A 114 0.45 -8.99 15.03
C ILE A 114 0.57 -9.50 16.46
N ALA A 115 -0.30 -9.00 17.34
CA ALA A 115 -0.24 -9.27 18.76
C ALA A 115 -1.65 -9.33 19.38
N PRO A 116 -2.32 -10.51 19.37
CA PRO A 116 -3.67 -10.66 19.93
C PRO A 116 -3.79 -10.24 21.41
N SER A 117 -2.70 -10.40 22.17
CA SER A 117 -2.60 -10.04 23.60
C SER A 117 -1.75 -8.79 23.86
N GLY A 118 -1.37 -8.04 22.82
CA GLY A 118 -0.55 -6.83 22.94
C GLY A 118 0.96 -7.05 23.08
N GLY A 119 1.43 -8.31 23.08
CA GLY A 119 2.85 -8.67 23.06
C GLY A 119 3.26 -9.40 21.78
N ASN A 120 4.55 -9.35 21.45
CA ASN A 120 5.11 -10.08 20.31
C ASN A 120 4.85 -11.59 20.41
N VAL A 121 4.39 -12.20 19.32
CA VAL A 121 4.22 -13.66 19.19
C VAL A 121 5.09 -14.25 18.07
N GLY A 122 6.21 -13.60 17.75
CA GLY A 122 7.10 -13.96 16.65
C GLY A 122 6.65 -13.43 15.28
N ILE A 123 5.78 -12.40 15.24
CA ILE A 123 5.31 -11.78 14.00
C ILE A 123 5.43 -10.26 14.11
N GLY A 124 6.56 -9.73 13.64
CA GLY A 124 6.82 -8.31 13.49
C GLY A 124 6.95 -7.90 12.02
N PHE A 125 6.70 -6.62 11.76
CA PHE A 125 6.75 -6.02 10.44
C PHE A 125 7.64 -4.77 10.42
N ALA A 126 8.45 -4.67 9.38
CA ALA A 126 9.28 -3.51 9.11
C ALA A 126 9.06 -3.01 7.68
N ILE A 127 9.04 -1.68 7.51
CA ILE A 127 9.06 -1.02 6.20
C ILE A 127 10.46 -1.22 5.60
N PRO A 128 10.61 -1.74 4.37
CA PRO A 128 11.91 -1.90 3.73
C PRO A 128 12.70 -0.59 3.61
N SER A 129 14.03 -0.65 3.74
CA SER A 129 14.91 0.51 3.67
C SER A 129 14.78 1.29 2.36
N ASN A 130 14.55 0.61 1.23
CA ASN A 130 14.33 1.27 -0.06
C ASN A 130 13.06 2.13 -0.06
N MET A 131 11.98 1.66 0.58
CA MET A 131 10.73 2.40 0.70
C MET A 131 10.89 3.61 1.60
N ALA A 132 11.49 3.43 2.77
CA ALA A 132 11.79 4.53 3.69
C ALA A 132 12.69 5.58 3.03
N SER A 133 13.70 5.15 2.26
CA SER A 133 14.64 6.05 1.55
C SER A 133 13.97 6.84 0.43
N ALA A 134 13.01 6.23 -0.29
CA ALA A 134 12.24 6.91 -1.32
C ALA A 134 11.39 8.05 -0.71
N SER A 135 10.68 7.77 0.39
CA SER A 135 9.92 8.79 1.12
C SER A 135 10.81 9.89 1.69
N MET A 136 11.93 9.50 2.33
CA MET A 136 12.92 10.45 2.85
C MET A 136 13.42 11.40 1.76
N THR A 137 13.79 10.87 0.59
CA THR A 137 14.30 11.67 -0.52
C THR A 137 13.27 12.70 -1.01
N GLN A 138 12.01 12.28 -1.17
CA GLN A 138 10.93 13.18 -1.60
C GLN A 138 10.64 14.26 -0.55
N ILE A 139 10.55 13.90 0.73
CA ILE A 139 10.32 14.85 1.82
C ILE A 139 11.44 15.88 1.89
N LEU A 140 12.71 15.45 1.79
CA LEU A 140 13.85 16.38 1.84
C LEU A 140 13.89 17.33 0.62
N GLN A 141 13.45 16.87 -0.55
CA GLN A 141 13.47 17.67 -1.78
C GLN A 141 12.25 18.57 -1.95
N HIS A 142 11.08 18.15 -1.47
CA HIS A 142 9.79 18.77 -1.80
C HIS A 142 8.93 19.12 -0.58
N GLY A 143 9.32 18.69 0.62
CA GLY A 143 8.55 18.86 1.86
C GLY A 143 7.41 17.86 2.05
N GLU A 144 7.06 17.10 1.00
CA GLU A 144 5.95 16.13 1.01
C GLU A 144 6.23 14.98 0.02
N VAL A 145 5.58 13.84 0.22
CA VAL A 145 5.61 12.71 -0.72
C VAL A 145 4.53 12.89 -1.78
N LYS A 146 4.92 12.79 -3.06
CA LYS A 146 4.02 12.92 -4.21
C LYS A 146 3.90 11.59 -4.94
N ARG A 147 2.82 10.85 -4.66
CA ARG A 147 2.56 9.56 -5.29
C ARG A 147 2.20 9.73 -6.76
N GLY A 148 2.89 8.98 -7.61
CA GLY A 148 2.54 8.86 -9.02
C GLY A 148 1.77 7.56 -9.31
N GLN A 149 1.25 7.48 -10.53
CA GLN A 149 0.59 6.28 -11.06
C GLN A 149 0.92 6.09 -12.54
N ILE A 150 0.52 4.95 -13.08
CA ILE A 150 0.67 4.66 -14.52
C ILE A 150 -0.66 4.54 -15.27
N GLY A 151 -1.80 4.49 -14.55
CA GLY A 151 -3.14 4.46 -15.15
C GLY A 151 -3.62 3.05 -15.55
N ILE A 152 -3.46 2.07 -14.66
CA ILE A 152 -3.97 0.70 -14.84
C ILE A 152 -4.85 0.28 -13.68
N SER A 153 -5.88 -0.51 -13.99
CA SER A 153 -6.65 -1.25 -12.99
C SER A 153 -6.06 -2.64 -12.89
N ILE A 154 -5.87 -3.13 -11.66
CA ILE A 154 -5.14 -4.37 -11.40
C ILE A 154 -5.94 -5.30 -10.50
N GLN A 155 -5.72 -6.60 -10.68
CA GLN A 155 -6.30 -7.64 -9.83
C GLN A 155 -5.30 -8.76 -9.56
N ASP A 156 -5.39 -9.35 -8.37
CA ASP A 156 -4.61 -10.53 -8.03
C ASP A 156 -5.08 -11.75 -8.84
N ILE A 157 -4.14 -12.63 -9.18
CA ILE A 157 -4.45 -13.81 -9.99
C ILE A 157 -4.92 -14.94 -9.09
N THR A 158 -6.21 -15.23 -9.15
CA THR A 158 -6.84 -16.36 -8.46
C THR A 158 -6.49 -17.71 -9.13
N PRO A 159 -6.65 -18.86 -8.42
CA PRO A 159 -6.43 -20.17 -9.03
C PRO A 159 -7.25 -20.43 -10.30
N ASP A 160 -8.45 -19.87 -10.40
CA ASP A 160 -9.31 -20.02 -11.58
C ASP A 160 -8.81 -19.17 -12.75
N LEU A 161 -8.36 -17.93 -12.49
CA LEU A 161 -7.69 -17.11 -13.49
C LEU A 161 -6.39 -17.78 -13.95
N ARG A 162 -5.66 -18.47 -13.07
CA ARG A 162 -4.45 -19.20 -13.48
C ARG A 162 -4.74 -20.25 -14.55
N LYS A 163 -5.81 -21.02 -14.37
CA LYS A 163 -6.23 -22.04 -15.34
C LYS A 163 -6.71 -21.41 -16.65
N ALA A 164 -7.49 -20.33 -16.57
CA ALA A 164 -8.08 -19.68 -17.73
C ALA A 164 -7.02 -19.01 -18.64
N PHE A 165 -5.92 -18.52 -18.05
CA PHE A 165 -4.80 -17.90 -18.76
C PHE A 165 -3.63 -18.86 -18.99
N GLU A 166 -3.81 -20.17 -18.73
CA GLU A 166 -2.82 -21.24 -18.95
C GLU A 166 -1.45 -20.97 -18.30
N PHE A 167 -1.46 -20.40 -17.09
CA PHE A 167 -0.22 -20.13 -16.38
C PHE A 167 0.52 -21.40 -15.96
N GLU A 168 1.85 -21.33 -15.95
CA GLU A 168 2.67 -22.38 -15.36
C GLU A 168 2.44 -22.46 -13.84
N ASN A 169 2.54 -23.68 -13.29
CA ASN A 169 2.42 -23.88 -11.85
C ASN A 169 3.49 -23.09 -11.10
N GLY A 170 3.06 -22.29 -10.12
CA GLY A 170 3.94 -21.43 -9.32
C GLY A 170 4.26 -20.07 -9.96
N GLN A 171 3.76 -19.79 -11.17
CA GLN A 171 3.92 -18.49 -11.80
C GLN A 171 3.06 -17.44 -11.08
N GLY A 172 3.74 -16.44 -10.51
CA GLY A 172 3.12 -15.27 -9.87
C GLY A 172 2.87 -14.14 -10.85
N GLY A 173 2.07 -13.16 -10.43
CA GLY A 173 1.86 -11.95 -11.20
C GLY A 173 0.59 -11.21 -10.79
N VAL A 174 0.40 -10.06 -11.43
CA VAL A 174 -0.77 -9.20 -11.26
C VAL A 174 -1.41 -8.97 -12.62
N LEU A 175 -2.69 -9.27 -12.73
CA LEU A 175 -3.44 -9.11 -13.97
C LEU A 175 -3.86 -7.66 -14.16
N VAL A 176 -3.57 -7.11 -15.33
CA VAL A 176 -4.09 -5.82 -15.79
C VAL A 176 -5.54 -6.02 -16.22
N ALA A 177 -6.47 -5.56 -15.38
CA ALA A 177 -7.90 -5.63 -15.64
C ALA A 177 -8.33 -4.59 -16.68
N ASP A 178 -7.76 -3.38 -16.60
CA ASP A 178 -8.05 -2.30 -17.54
C ASP A 178 -6.87 -1.33 -17.66
N VAL A 179 -6.83 -0.58 -18.76
CA VAL A 179 -5.82 0.45 -19.03
C VAL A 179 -6.54 1.75 -19.41
N MET A 180 -6.32 2.78 -18.62
CA MET A 180 -6.98 4.08 -18.80
C MET A 180 -6.56 4.73 -20.12
N GLU A 181 -7.52 5.29 -20.84
CA GLU A 181 -7.27 6.07 -22.06
C GLU A 181 -6.47 7.35 -21.76
N GLY A 182 -5.48 7.66 -22.59
CA GLY A 182 -4.57 8.79 -22.41
C GLY A 182 -3.55 8.62 -21.27
N SER A 183 -3.47 7.43 -20.67
CA SER A 183 -2.51 7.14 -19.59
C SER A 183 -1.12 6.76 -20.10
N SER A 184 -0.11 6.91 -19.23
CA SER A 184 1.25 6.48 -19.52
C SER A 184 1.36 4.96 -19.76
N ALA A 185 0.49 4.16 -19.15
CA ALA A 185 0.40 2.72 -19.44
C ALA A 185 -0.09 2.44 -20.86
N GLN A 186 -1.13 3.15 -21.32
CA GLN A 186 -1.62 3.04 -22.69
C GLN A 186 -0.55 3.46 -23.70
N GLU A 187 0.10 4.60 -23.46
CA GLU A 187 1.20 5.11 -24.30
C GLU A 187 2.36 4.10 -24.40
N ALA A 188 2.65 3.38 -23.31
CA ALA A 188 3.68 2.35 -23.26
C ALA A 188 3.25 1.02 -23.90
N GLY A 189 1.99 0.88 -24.29
CA GLY A 189 1.44 -0.30 -24.96
C GLY A 189 0.99 -1.43 -24.03
N LEU A 190 0.78 -1.14 -22.73
CA LEU A 190 0.08 -2.07 -21.82
C LEU A 190 -1.36 -2.27 -22.30
N LYS A 191 -1.87 -3.48 -22.10
CA LYS A 191 -3.24 -3.85 -22.51
C LYS A 191 -3.96 -4.60 -21.39
N PRO A 192 -5.31 -4.51 -21.35
CA PRO A 192 -6.10 -5.44 -20.56
C PRO A 192 -5.75 -6.89 -20.92
N GLY A 193 -5.67 -7.75 -19.91
CA GLY A 193 -5.24 -9.14 -20.07
C GLY A 193 -3.74 -9.36 -19.96
N ASP A 194 -2.92 -8.30 -19.93
CA ASP A 194 -1.50 -8.43 -19.60
C ASP A 194 -1.32 -8.88 -18.16
N VAL A 195 -0.28 -9.67 -17.92
CA VAL A 195 0.06 -10.10 -16.58
C VAL A 195 1.42 -9.58 -16.20
N ILE A 196 1.46 -8.65 -15.27
CA ILE A 196 2.70 -8.07 -14.75
C ILE A 196 3.38 -9.08 -13.85
N ILE A 197 4.57 -9.53 -14.26
CA ILE A 197 5.37 -10.54 -13.54
C ILE A 197 6.58 -9.93 -12.83
N ALA A 198 7.07 -8.77 -13.29
CA ALA A 198 8.15 -8.05 -12.63
C ALA A 198 8.10 -6.54 -12.89
N ILE A 199 8.66 -5.77 -11.97
CA ILE A 199 8.89 -4.32 -12.07
C ILE A 199 10.30 -3.98 -11.64
N ASP A 200 11.05 -3.23 -12.46
CA ASP A 200 12.45 -2.86 -12.24
C ASP A 200 13.37 -4.04 -11.86
N GLY A 201 13.07 -5.23 -12.39
CA GLY A 201 13.81 -6.47 -12.11
C GLY A 201 13.33 -7.25 -10.89
N SER A 202 12.44 -6.67 -10.06
CA SER A 202 11.84 -7.35 -8.91
C SER A 202 10.58 -8.11 -9.31
N ASN A 203 10.50 -9.39 -8.96
CA ASN A 203 9.31 -10.21 -9.19
C ASN A 203 8.12 -9.67 -8.40
N ILE A 204 6.94 -9.71 -9.03
CA ILE A 204 5.69 -9.22 -8.43
C ILE A 204 4.73 -10.39 -8.21
N GLN A 205 4.21 -10.49 -7.00
CA GLN A 205 3.32 -11.56 -6.58
C GLN A 205 1.93 -11.08 -6.16
N SER A 206 1.77 -9.78 -5.86
CA SER A 206 0.49 -9.20 -5.46
C SER A 206 0.29 -7.78 -5.96
N THR A 207 -0.97 -7.37 -6.06
CA THR A 207 -1.40 -6.01 -6.38
C THR A 207 -0.80 -4.99 -5.42
N GLY A 208 -0.73 -5.33 -4.12
CA GLY A 208 -0.11 -4.50 -3.09
C GLY A 208 1.37 -4.23 -3.38
N GLN A 209 2.13 -5.27 -3.74
CA GLN A 209 3.55 -5.13 -4.08
C GLN A 209 3.74 -4.22 -5.30
N LEU A 210 2.97 -4.46 -6.37
CA LEU A 210 3.03 -3.63 -7.58
C LEU A 210 2.73 -2.17 -7.28
N ARG A 211 1.64 -1.93 -6.52
CA ARG A 211 1.21 -0.59 -6.14
C ARG A 211 2.28 0.13 -5.32
N SER A 212 2.84 -0.53 -4.30
CA SER A 212 3.92 0.02 -3.47
C SER A 212 5.18 0.34 -4.28
N GLN A 213 5.56 -0.53 -5.23
CA GLN A 213 6.73 -0.29 -6.10
C GLN A 213 6.56 0.92 -7.03
N ILE A 214 5.37 1.08 -7.63
CA ILE A 214 5.08 2.26 -8.45
C ILE A 214 5.04 3.53 -7.59
N ALA A 215 4.44 3.45 -6.41
CA ALA A 215 4.27 4.58 -5.49
C ALA A 215 5.58 5.12 -4.89
N MET A 216 6.65 4.33 -4.90
CA MET A 216 8.00 4.79 -4.51
C MET A 216 8.65 5.70 -5.54
N LYS A 217 8.20 5.66 -6.79
CA LYS A 217 8.83 6.42 -7.88
C LYS A 217 8.30 7.83 -7.94
N GLY A 218 9.21 8.78 -8.16
CA GLY A 218 8.85 10.16 -8.39
C GLY A 218 8.03 10.34 -9.67
N ILE A 219 7.15 11.34 -9.67
CA ILE A 219 6.42 11.74 -10.88
C ILE A 219 7.43 12.17 -11.95
N GLY A 220 7.30 11.59 -13.15
CA GLY A 220 8.18 11.82 -14.28
C GLY A 220 9.25 10.74 -14.46
N GLU A 221 9.52 9.94 -13.42
CA GLU A 221 10.39 8.77 -13.51
C GLU A 221 9.78 7.69 -14.41
N LYS A 222 10.59 6.70 -14.78
CA LYS A 222 10.17 5.57 -15.60
C LYS A 222 10.41 4.27 -14.86
N VAL A 223 9.44 3.38 -14.92
CA VAL A 223 9.53 2.00 -14.45
C VAL A 223 9.62 1.04 -15.62
N ILE A 224 10.36 -0.04 -15.46
CA ILE A 224 10.47 -1.12 -16.42
C ILE A 224 9.53 -2.23 -15.96
N ILE A 225 8.46 -2.47 -16.71
CA ILE A 225 7.46 -3.48 -16.41
C ILE A 225 7.67 -4.66 -17.36
N MET A 226 7.79 -5.86 -16.80
CA MET A 226 7.76 -7.10 -17.56
C MET A 226 6.37 -7.72 -17.44
N VAL A 227 5.76 -7.99 -18.59
CA VAL A 227 4.45 -8.63 -18.69
C VAL A 227 4.51 -9.95 -19.44
N LEU A 228 3.57 -10.84 -19.15
CA LEU A 228 3.19 -11.96 -19.97
C LEU A 228 1.94 -11.58 -20.77
N ARG A 229 1.99 -11.77 -22.10
CA ARG A 229 0.87 -11.56 -23.01
C ARG A 229 0.82 -12.71 -23.99
N GLU A 230 -0.27 -13.50 -23.96
CA GLU A 230 -0.45 -14.66 -24.86
C GLU A 230 0.72 -15.66 -24.78
N GLY A 231 1.30 -15.85 -23.59
CA GLY A 231 2.46 -16.72 -23.37
C GLY A 231 3.83 -16.07 -23.62
N ASP A 232 3.88 -14.91 -24.30
CA ASP A 232 5.13 -14.22 -24.59
C ASP A 232 5.49 -13.20 -23.51
N ARG A 233 6.77 -13.13 -23.15
CA ARG A 233 7.32 -12.09 -22.28
C ARG A 233 7.57 -10.81 -23.06
N LYS A 234 7.03 -9.69 -22.57
CA LYS A 234 7.23 -8.35 -23.14
C LYS A 234 7.72 -7.40 -22.06
N THR A 235 8.64 -6.52 -22.41
CA THR A 235 9.16 -5.49 -21.51
C THR A 235 8.76 -4.12 -22.01
N MET A 236 8.19 -3.32 -21.11
CA MET A 236 7.68 -1.99 -21.41
C MET A 236 8.30 -0.98 -20.44
N LYS A 237 8.61 0.20 -20.96
CA LYS A 237 9.08 1.32 -20.13
C LYS A 237 7.94 2.31 -19.95
N VAL A 238 7.39 2.34 -18.75
CA VAL A 238 6.19 3.12 -18.44
C VAL A 238 6.58 4.34 -17.62
N LYS A 239 6.11 5.53 -18.01
CA LYS A 239 6.34 6.75 -17.24
C LYS A 239 5.38 6.82 -16.06
N VAL A 240 5.88 7.19 -14.90
CA VAL A 240 5.07 7.51 -13.73
C VAL A 240 4.55 8.93 -13.90
N ALA A 241 3.23 9.07 -13.93
CA ALA A 241 2.54 10.34 -14.10
C ALA A 241 1.85 10.76 -12.80
N LYS A 242 1.37 12.01 -12.77
CA LYS A 242 0.44 12.44 -11.72
C LYS A 242 -0.79 11.53 -11.72
N PRO A 243 -1.45 11.33 -10.57
CA PRO A 243 -2.76 10.72 -10.51
C PRO A 243 -3.71 11.40 -11.50
N GLN A 244 -4.03 10.70 -12.57
CA GLN A 244 -5.09 10.99 -13.51
C GLN A 244 -6.29 10.16 -13.04
N SER A 245 -7.41 10.80 -12.77
CA SER A 245 -8.62 10.04 -12.43
C SER A 245 -9.01 9.19 -13.64
N PHE A 246 -9.23 7.88 -13.41
CA PHE A 246 -10.09 7.10 -14.30
C PHE A 246 -11.37 7.88 -14.42
N ALA A 247 -11.71 8.28 -15.66
CA ALA A 247 -12.86 9.10 -16.04
C ALA A 247 -13.70 9.53 -14.84
N ASN A 248 -13.32 10.68 -14.28
CA ASN A 248 -14.10 11.49 -13.37
C ASN A 248 -15.60 11.11 -13.36
N ILE A 249 -16.03 10.37 -12.34
CA ILE A 249 -17.32 10.68 -11.72
C ILE A 249 -16.97 11.81 -10.75
N ASP A 250 -16.68 13.00 -11.29
CA ASP A 250 -16.37 14.22 -10.54
C ASP A 250 -17.64 14.86 -9.97
N HIS A 251 -18.49 14.00 -9.43
CA HIS A 251 -19.57 14.39 -8.56
C HIS A 251 -19.28 13.69 -7.26
N THR A 252 -18.92 14.48 -6.24
CA THR A 252 -19.10 14.03 -4.86
C THR A 252 -20.60 13.76 -4.70
N LEU A 253 -20.99 12.49 -4.93
CA LEU A 253 -22.39 12.05 -4.95
C LEU A 253 -23.09 12.41 -3.64
N HIS A 254 -22.33 12.41 -2.55
CA HIS A 254 -22.79 12.75 -1.21
C HIS A 254 -21.61 13.14 -0.31
N GLU A 255 -21.78 14.11 0.59
CA GLU A 255 -20.72 14.57 1.52
C GLU A 255 -20.12 13.41 2.34
N LEU A 256 -20.98 12.50 2.80
CA LEU A 256 -20.59 11.30 3.56
C LEU A 256 -19.80 10.25 2.77
N LEU A 257 -19.74 10.38 1.44
CA LEU A 257 -19.00 9.50 0.54
C LEU A 257 -17.79 10.21 -0.07
N LYS A 258 -17.40 11.37 0.46
CA LYS A 258 -16.20 12.07 0.04
C LYS A 258 -14.97 11.18 0.26
N GLY A 259 -14.14 11.06 -0.78
CA GLY A 259 -12.97 10.17 -0.78
C GLY A 259 -13.26 8.72 -1.16
N VAL A 260 -14.52 8.38 -1.51
CA VAL A 260 -14.87 7.09 -2.11
C VAL A 260 -14.85 7.22 -3.63
N GLN A 261 -14.17 6.30 -4.29
CA GLN A 261 -14.16 6.14 -5.75
C GLN A 261 -15.01 4.94 -6.13
N PHE A 262 -15.90 5.13 -7.10
CA PHE A 262 -16.84 4.13 -7.55
C PHE A 262 -16.49 3.64 -8.94
N ASP A 263 -16.85 2.39 -9.21
CA ASP A 263 -16.75 1.74 -10.52
C ASP A 263 -17.98 0.83 -10.72
N LYS A 264 -18.19 0.35 -11.95
CA LYS A 264 -19.24 -0.60 -12.27
C LYS A 264 -18.89 -1.98 -11.73
N ASP A 265 -19.84 -2.63 -11.05
CA ASP A 265 -19.65 -4.04 -10.67
C ASP A 265 -19.60 -4.93 -11.93
N PRO A 266 -18.54 -5.73 -12.14
CA PRO A 266 -18.45 -6.65 -13.28
C PRO A 266 -19.60 -7.66 -13.36
N LYS A 267 -20.23 -8.00 -12.22
CA LYS A 267 -21.38 -8.92 -12.15
C LYS A 267 -22.73 -8.20 -12.37
N GLY A 268 -22.71 -6.88 -12.55
CA GLY A 268 -23.91 -6.05 -12.74
C GLY A 268 -24.88 -6.06 -11.55
N GLN A 269 -24.39 -6.38 -10.35
CA GLN A 269 -25.23 -6.47 -9.15
C GLN A 269 -25.40 -5.11 -8.46
N GLY A 270 -24.53 -4.14 -8.74
CA GLY A 270 -24.56 -2.81 -8.15
C GLY A 270 -23.38 -1.93 -8.56
N VAL A 271 -22.98 -1.02 -7.66
CA VAL A 271 -21.84 -0.12 -7.84
C VAL A 271 -20.70 -0.57 -6.95
N MET A 272 -19.54 -0.83 -7.52
CA MET A 272 -18.34 -1.26 -6.80
C MET A 272 -17.60 -0.06 -6.21
N VAL A 273 -17.11 -0.20 -4.99
CA VAL A 273 -16.14 0.72 -4.39
C VAL A 273 -14.76 0.35 -4.92
N ALA A 274 -14.28 1.07 -5.93
CA ALA A 274 -12.97 0.83 -6.52
C ALA A 274 -11.86 1.19 -5.52
N ASN A 275 -11.98 2.35 -4.89
CA ASN A 275 -11.00 2.84 -3.93
C ASN A 275 -11.67 3.69 -2.85
N ILE A 276 -11.02 3.82 -1.71
CA ILE A 276 -11.52 4.62 -0.59
C ILE A 276 -10.36 5.22 0.19
N ALA A 277 -10.41 6.53 0.42
CA ALA A 277 -9.47 7.21 1.31
C ALA A 277 -9.67 6.70 2.74
N ALA A 278 -8.60 6.21 3.38
CA ALA A 278 -8.66 5.66 4.74
C ALA A 278 -9.18 6.67 5.78
N SER A 279 -8.96 7.96 5.54
CA SER A 279 -9.43 9.07 6.38
C SER A 279 -10.89 9.50 6.13
N SER A 280 -11.60 8.86 5.20
CA SER A 280 -12.98 9.22 4.86
C SER A 280 -13.99 8.73 5.90
N SER A 281 -15.10 9.47 6.07
CA SER A 281 -16.24 9.04 6.92
C SER A 281 -16.79 7.67 6.51
N ALA A 282 -16.75 7.37 5.22
CA ALA A 282 -17.16 6.08 4.67
C ALA A 282 -16.23 4.94 5.13
N ALA A 283 -14.90 5.15 5.13
CA ALA A 283 -13.94 4.17 5.62
C ALA A 283 -14.13 3.92 7.14
N TYR A 284 -14.29 4.97 7.93
CA TYR A 284 -14.57 4.86 9.37
C TYR A 284 -15.89 4.14 9.68
N SER A 285 -16.88 4.30 8.81
CA SER A 285 -18.16 3.58 8.91
C SER A 285 -18.04 2.12 8.49
N GLY A 286 -16.87 1.70 7.98
CA GLY A 286 -16.50 0.33 7.65
C GLY A 286 -16.58 -0.02 6.17
N LEU A 287 -16.85 0.95 5.28
CA LEU A 287 -16.87 0.73 3.83
C LEU A 287 -15.44 0.43 3.37
N ARG A 288 -15.28 -0.51 2.43
CA ARG A 288 -13.97 -0.96 1.97
C ARG A 288 -13.92 -0.97 0.45
N SER A 289 -12.71 -0.84 -0.10
CA SER A 289 -12.46 -1.19 -1.50
C SER A 289 -12.89 -2.64 -1.76
N GLY A 290 -13.53 -2.88 -2.90
CA GLY A 290 -14.11 -4.15 -3.30
C GLY A 290 -15.54 -4.39 -2.80
N ASP A 291 -16.11 -3.52 -1.96
CA ASP A 291 -17.53 -3.61 -1.61
C ASP A 291 -18.40 -3.29 -2.82
N VAL A 292 -19.48 -4.05 -3.02
CA VAL A 292 -20.49 -3.74 -4.05
C VAL A 292 -21.74 -3.18 -3.37
N ILE A 293 -22.02 -1.90 -3.56
CA ILE A 293 -23.25 -1.25 -3.10
C ILE A 293 -24.40 -1.75 -3.96
N VAL A 294 -25.34 -2.48 -3.33
CA VAL A 294 -26.51 -3.08 -4.01
C VAL A 294 -27.81 -2.35 -3.67
N ALA A 295 -27.85 -1.60 -2.57
CA ALA A 295 -28.96 -0.71 -2.24
C ALA A 295 -28.53 0.48 -1.39
N VAL A 296 -29.24 1.60 -1.54
CA VAL A 296 -29.10 2.81 -0.72
C VAL A 296 -30.47 3.25 -0.25
N ASN A 297 -30.62 3.51 1.06
CA ASN A 297 -31.88 3.91 1.69
C ASN A 297 -33.06 2.99 1.32
N LYS A 298 -32.82 1.68 1.34
CA LYS A 298 -33.75 0.60 0.96
C LYS A 298 -34.16 0.58 -0.52
N ARG A 299 -33.47 1.33 -1.39
CA ARG A 299 -33.67 1.32 -2.85
C ARG A 299 -32.51 0.61 -3.52
N ARG A 300 -32.83 -0.31 -4.43
CA ARG A 300 -31.81 -1.03 -5.19
C ARG A 300 -31.05 -0.08 -6.11
N VAL A 301 -29.75 -0.28 -6.21
CA VAL A 301 -28.87 0.47 -7.13
C VAL A 301 -28.15 -0.52 -8.03
N HIS A 302 -27.98 -0.14 -9.28
CA HIS A 302 -27.43 -1.00 -10.35
C HIS A 302 -26.27 -0.34 -11.10
N ASP A 303 -26.17 0.99 -10.98
CA ASP A 303 -25.26 1.87 -11.68
C ASP A 303 -25.11 3.17 -10.89
N LEU A 304 -24.24 4.05 -11.38
CA LEU A 304 -23.92 5.32 -10.73
C LEU A 304 -25.10 6.28 -10.71
N ASP A 305 -25.91 6.31 -11.77
CA ASP A 305 -27.08 7.17 -11.86
C ASP A 305 -28.14 6.79 -10.81
N SER A 306 -28.39 5.49 -10.63
CA SER A 306 -29.31 5.00 -9.60
C SER A 306 -28.76 5.20 -8.18
N LEU A 307 -27.44 5.13 -8.02
CA LEU A 307 -26.76 5.45 -6.77
C LEU A 307 -26.93 6.94 -6.41
N GLU A 308 -26.65 7.85 -7.33
CA GLU A 308 -26.81 9.30 -7.15
C GLU A 308 -28.24 9.67 -6.76
N ASN A 309 -29.21 9.14 -7.51
CA ASN A 309 -30.63 9.35 -7.25
C ASN A 309 -31.05 8.86 -5.85
N ALA A 310 -30.50 7.74 -5.38
CA ALA A 310 -30.81 7.20 -4.07
C ALA A 310 -30.15 7.97 -2.91
N LEU A 311 -29.02 8.63 -3.16
CA LEU A 311 -28.29 9.47 -2.20
C LEU A 311 -28.91 10.86 -2.01
N SER A 312 -29.51 11.42 -3.06
CA SER A 312 -30.06 12.80 -3.08
C SER A 312 -31.14 13.12 -2.02
N ARG A 313 -31.76 12.10 -1.40
CA ARG A 313 -32.95 12.27 -0.54
C ARG A 313 -32.65 12.58 0.94
N ASN A 314 -31.44 12.31 1.43
CA ASN A 314 -31.13 12.50 2.84
C ASN A 314 -29.66 12.90 3.05
N LYS A 315 -29.45 14.14 3.47
CA LYS A 315 -28.11 14.75 3.58
C LYS A 315 -27.34 14.38 4.85
N SER A 316 -28.03 13.94 5.91
CA SER A 316 -27.43 13.75 7.24
C SER A 316 -27.20 12.29 7.63
N SER A 317 -27.78 11.34 6.90
CA SER A 317 -27.46 9.92 7.07
C SER A 317 -27.81 9.10 5.84
N VAL A 318 -26.98 8.09 5.56
CA VAL A 318 -27.15 7.19 4.42
C VAL A 318 -27.08 5.75 4.90
N LEU A 319 -28.13 4.96 4.64
CA LEU A 319 -28.10 3.51 4.85
C LEU A 319 -27.65 2.83 3.56
N LEU A 320 -26.49 2.20 3.57
CA LEU A 320 -25.99 1.35 2.49
C LEU A 320 -26.29 -0.12 2.77
N GLN A 321 -26.64 -0.86 1.73
CA GLN A 321 -26.54 -2.31 1.70
C GLN A 321 -25.40 -2.67 0.75
N VAL A 322 -24.40 -3.37 1.26
CA VAL A 322 -23.22 -3.76 0.50
C VAL A 322 -23.10 -5.28 0.45
N ASN A 323 -22.62 -5.79 -0.67
CA ASN A 323 -22.18 -7.16 -0.82
C ASN A 323 -20.65 -7.19 -0.71
N ARG A 324 -20.16 -7.87 0.33
CA ARG A 324 -18.73 -8.09 0.57
C ARG A 324 -18.46 -9.58 0.50
N HIS A 325 -17.72 -10.01 -0.52
CA HIS A 325 -17.36 -11.42 -0.73
C HIS A 325 -18.56 -12.39 -0.67
N GLY A 326 -19.73 -11.98 -1.18
CA GLY A 326 -20.96 -12.79 -1.19
C GLY A 326 -21.84 -12.65 0.06
N SER A 327 -21.38 -11.92 1.09
CA SER A 327 -22.15 -11.62 2.29
C SER A 327 -22.81 -10.25 2.19
N SER A 328 -24.11 -10.18 2.46
CA SER A 328 -24.84 -8.92 2.51
C SER A 328 -24.68 -8.26 3.88
N LEU A 329 -24.25 -7.00 3.89
CA LEU A 329 -24.05 -6.19 5.08
C LEU A 329 -24.85 -4.89 4.96
N PHE A 330 -25.27 -4.34 6.10
CA PHE A 330 -25.87 -3.00 6.18
C PHE A 330 -24.94 -2.06 6.91
N MET A 331 -24.83 -0.83 6.41
CA MET A 331 -23.92 0.19 6.93
C MET A 331 -24.65 1.51 7.01
N VAL A 332 -24.40 2.28 8.06
CA VAL A 332 -24.99 3.62 8.22
C VAL A 332 -23.87 4.63 8.24
N LEU A 333 -23.88 5.53 7.26
CA LEU A 333 -23.00 6.70 7.21
C LEU A 333 -23.70 7.86 7.92
N ARG A 334 -22.94 8.63 8.72
CA ARG A 334 -23.39 9.85 9.43
C ARG A 334 -22.30 10.91 9.42
#